data_AF-A0A5J4XJ51-F1
#
_entry.id   AF-A0A5J4XJ51-F1
#
_cell.length_a   1.000
_cell.length_b   1.000
_cell.length_c   1.000
_cell.angle_alpha   90.00
_cell.angle_beta   90.00
_cell.angle_gamma   90.00
#
_symmetry.space_group_name_H-M   'P 1'
#
loop_
_entity.id
_entity.type
_entity.pdbx_description
1 polymer ?
#
loop_
_entity_poly.entity_id
_entity_poly.type
_entity_poly.pdbx_seq_one_letter_code
_entity_poly.pdbx_strand_id
1 'polypeptide(L)'
;MVSSQPTSDKPNSLQQSSMHQLLQDYEVKKGEQFNFTYMAWPYGSFMVPEDKRDAFYKAYTNTLSAGIVPPLTEKQGLAGPVVVDLDFKFSNDVKHRCYTPELVENVVKKYFDVLGEYVQLDEHNNRCYIFERADPYVEEKPGKAAVVKDGLHLMFPAIKCHARFKWLARNHVIQECRTLFEQLGTTNTVDDIVDKAVISTNNWFVYLSSKPNRQPYKLTRVLDNALKDVAFERSRNCKLVPVP
;
A
#
# COMPACT_ATOMS: atom_id res chain seq x y z
N MET A 1 -9.17 -28.95 -17.65
CA MET A 1 -8.92 -29.48 -16.30
C MET A 1 -9.16 -28.34 -15.32
N VAL A 2 -10.06 -28.56 -14.37
CA VAL A 2 -10.60 -27.52 -13.48
C VAL A 2 -9.49 -27.06 -12.53
N SER A 3 -9.18 -25.76 -12.57
CA SER A 3 -8.23 -25.10 -11.67
C SER A 3 -8.88 -24.97 -10.30
N SER A 4 -8.40 -25.73 -9.32
CA SER A 4 -8.73 -25.56 -7.92
C SER A 4 -8.06 -24.29 -7.38
N GLN A 5 -8.86 -23.29 -7.02
CA GLN A 5 -8.42 -22.18 -6.19
C GLN A 5 -8.21 -22.67 -4.74
N PRO A 6 -7.26 -22.11 -3.99
CA PRO A 6 -7.05 -22.50 -2.60
C PRO A 6 -8.24 -22.02 -1.76
N THR A 7 -9.02 -22.97 -1.25
CA THR A 7 -10.12 -22.75 -0.32
C THR A 7 -9.56 -22.43 1.06
N SER A 8 -9.66 -21.19 1.52
CA SER A 8 -9.61 -20.89 2.95
C SER A 8 -10.97 -21.26 3.54
N ASP A 9 -11.03 -22.36 4.27
CA ASP A 9 -12.27 -22.86 4.88
C ASP A 9 -12.94 -21.80 5.77
N LYS A 10 -14.27 -21.82 5.77
CA LYS A 10 -15.12 -20.99 6.64
C LYS A 10 -14.78 -21.35 8.10
N PRO A 11 -14.29 -20.42 8.94
CA PRO A 11 -14.02 -20.74 10.33
C PRO A 11 -15.33 -21.11 11.05
N ASN A 12 -15.24 -22.03 12.01
CA ASN A 12 -16.35 -22.43 12.89
C ASN A 12 -17.07 -21.17 13.43
N SER A 13 -18.41 -21.24 13.51
CA SER A 13 -19.35 -20.13 13.75
C SER A 13 -19.16 -19.31 15.03
N LEU A 14 -18.14 -19.59 15.84
CA LEU A 14 -17.88 -19.00 17.15
C LEU A 14 -16.81 -17.88 17.16
N GLN A 15 -16.20 -17.53 16.03
CA GLN A 15 -15.24 -16.41 15.95
C GLN A 15 -15.42 -15.56 14.68
N GLN A 16 -16.63 -15.02 14.46
CA GLN A 16 -16.74 -13.88 13.55
C GLN A 16 -16.25 -12.63 14.29
N SER A 17 -15.17 -12.01 13.81
CA SER A 17 -14.76 -10.71 14.32
C SER A 17 -15.89 -9.69 14.07
N SER A 18 -15.96 -8.65 14.89
CA SER A 18 -16.92 -7.55 14.68
C SER A 18 -16.79 -6.93 13.27
N MET A 19 -15.60 -7.02 12.66
CA MET A 19 -15.35 -6.62 11.29
C MET A 19 -16.08 -7.49 10.26
N HIS A 20 -16.14 -8.81 10.43
CA HIS A 20 -16.83 -9.68 9.46
C HIS A 20 -18.34 -9.43 9.42
N GLN A 21 -18.97 -9.21 10.59
CA GLN A 21 -20.37 -8.83 10.66
C GLN A 21 -20.60 -7.48 9.99
N LEU A 22 -19.76 -6.49 10.31
CA LEU A 22 -19.87 -5.15 9.75
C LEU A 22 -19.63 -5.15 8.22
N LEU A 23 -18.76 -6.01 7.69
CA LEU A 23 -18.59 -6.18 6.26
C LEU A 23 -19.86 -6.73 5.59
N GLN A 24 -20.54 -7.71 6.19
CA GLN A 24 -21.76 -8.29 5.62
C GLN A 24 -22.88 -7.24 5.46
N ASP A 25 -22.99 -6.29 6.39
CA ASP A 25 -23.99 -5.22 6.33
C ASP A 25 -23.82 -4.29 5.11
N TYR A 26 -22.62 -4.26 4.52
CA TYR A 26 -22.28 -3.37 3.40
C TYR A 26 -21.88 -4.13 2.12
N GLU A 27 -22.13 -5.44 2.05
CA GLU A 27 -21.80 -6.25 0.88
C GLU A 27 -22.61 -5.80 -0.35
N VAL A 28 -21.94 -5.67 -1.50
CA VAL A 28 -22.57 -5.31 -2.77
C VAL A 28 -22.40 -6.41 -3.81
N LYS A 29 -23.32 -6.45 -4.78
CA LYS A 29 -23.30 -7.45 -5.86
C LYS A 29 -22.24 -7.10 -6.89
N LYS A 30 -21.82 -8.12 -7.66
CA LYS A 30 -20.89 -7.93 -8.78
C LYS A 30 -21.42 -6.89 -9.78
N GLY A 31 -20.62 -5.86 -10.03
CA GLY A 31 -20.94 -4.76 -10.94
C GLY A 31 -21.50 -3.51 -10.26
N GLU A 32 -21.87 -3.60 -8.98
CA GLU A 32 -22.28 -2.44 -8.20
C GLU A 32 -21.07 -1.60 -7.76
N GLN A 33 -21.35 -0.35 -7.39
CA GLN A 33 -20.31 0.53 -6.85
C GLN A 33 -19.88 0.05 -5.46
N PHE A 34 -18.58 0.10 -5.21
CA PHE A 34 -17.96 -0.27 -3.92
C PHE A 34 -16.82 0.70 -3.61
N ASN A 35 -16.46 0.77 -2.34
CA ASN A 35 -15.29 1.51 -1.86
C ASN A 35 -14.28 0.64 -1.10
N PHE A 36 -14.64 -0.58 -0.71
CA PHE A 36 -13.70 -1.56 -0.18
C PHE A 36 -13.83 -2.92 -0.85
N THR A 37 -12.76 -3.71 -0.81
CA THR A 37 -12.80 -5.16 -1.07
C THR A 37 -12.02 -5.93 -0.01
N TYR A 38 -12.35 -7.20 0.17
CA TYR A 38 -11.72 -8.08 1.14
C TYR A 38 -11.21 -9.34 0.42
N MET A 39 -9.92 -9.66 0.55
CA MET A 39 -9.26 -10.70 -0.25
C MET A 39 -9.17 -12.08 0.41
N ALA A 40 -9.82 -12.28 1.55
CA ALA A 40 -10.01 -13.59 2.17
C ALA A 40 -11.48 -13.77 2.52
N TRP A 41 -11.87 -14.91 3.10
CA TRP A 41 -13.22 -15.08 3.60
C TRP A 41 -13.56 -14.04 4.71
N PRO A 42 -14.70 -13.34 4.65
CA PRO A 42 -15.68 -13.32 3.54
C PRO A 42 -15.16 -12.50 2.35
N TYR A 43 -15.02 -13.15 1.19
CA TYR A 43 -14.54 -12.48 -0.02
C TYR A 43 -15.64 -11.62 -0.60
N GLY A 44 -15.36 -10.35 -0.91
CA GLY A 44 -16.41 -9.48 -1.41
C GLY A 44 -15.97 -8.06 -1.74
N SER A 45 -16.95 -7.32 -2.26
CA SER A 45 -16.89 -5.87 -2.46
C SER A 45 -17.91 -5.23 -1.52
N PHE A 46 -17.56 -4.08 -0.96
CA PHE A 46 -18.34 -3.44 0.09
C PHE A 46 -18.50 -1.95 -0.18
N MET A 47 -19.67 -1.41 0.12
CA MET A 47 -19.98 0.02 0.04
C MET A 47 -20.30 0.56 1.43
N VAL A 48 -19.28 1.01 2.15
CA VAL A 48 -19.42 1.57 3.49
C VAL A 48 -19.76 3.06 3.37
N PRO A 49 -20.93 3.52 3.86
CA PRO A 49 -21.30 4.94 3.83
C PRO A 49 -20.34 5.82 4.62
N GLU A 50 -20.23 7.10 4.23
CA GLU A 50 -19.33 8.08 4.86
C GLU A 50 -19.61 8.23 6.37
N ASP A 51 -20.89 8.30 6.76
CA ASP A 51 -21.33 8.43 8.16
C ASP A 51 -21.05 7.18 9.02
N LYS A 52 -20.67 6.06 8.39
CA LYS A 52 -20.31 4.80 9.06
C LYS A 52 -18.80 4.55 9.07
N ARG A 53 -17.99 5.40 8.42
CA ARG A 53 -16.53 5.22 8.29
C ARG A 53 -15.81 5.12 9.64
N ASP A 54 -16.19 5.93 10.62
CA ASP A 54 -15.55 5.90 11.94
C ASP A 54 -15.81 4.57 12.67
N ALA A 55 -17.04 4.06 12.64
CA ALA A 55 -17.39 2.77 13.22
C ALA A 55 -16.67 1.62 12.49
N PHE A 56 -16.61 1.69 11.16
CA PHE A 56 -15.87 0.74 10.32
C PHE A 56 -14.38 0.69 10.68
N TYR A 57 -13.70 1.85 10.75
CA TYR A 57 -12.28 1.90 11.10
C TYR A 57 -12.00 1.52 12.56
N LYS A 58 -12.95 1.75 13.48
CA LYS A 58 -12.87 1.25 14.85
C LYS A 58 -12.92 -0.28 14.89
N ALA A 59 -13.83 -0.91 14.15
CA ALA A 59 -13.90 -2.37 14.05
C ALA A 59 -12.64 -2.97 13.40
N TYR A 60 -12.13 -2.32 12.35
CA TYR A 60 -10.86 -2.66 11.72
C TYR A 60 -9.68 -2.61 12.71
N THR A 61 -9.58 -1.53 13.48
CA THR A 61 -8.53 -1.36 14.50
C THR A 61 -8.61 -2.42 15.59
N ASN A 62 -9.82 -2.72 16.08
CA ASN A 62 -10.03 -3.78 17.07
C ASN A 62 -9.60 -5.15 16.55
N THR A 63 -9.83 -5.42 15.25
CA THR A 63 -9.41 -6.67 14.60
C THR A 63 -7.89 -6.80 14.56
N LEU A 64 -7.19 -5.71 14.24
CA LEU A 64 -5.72 -5.65 14.31
C LEU A 64 -5.20 -5.84 15.74
N SER A 65 -5.84 -5.22 16.74
CA SER A 65 -5.49 -5.38 18.16
C SER A 65 -5.69 -6.81 18.65
N ALA A 66 -6.59 -7.57 18.04
CA ALA A 66 -6.77 -9.00 18.30
C ALA A 66 -5.74 -9.90 17.58
N GLY A 67 -4.76 -9.32 16.89
CA GLY A 67 -3.72 -10.05 16.15
C GLY A 67 -4.16 -10.57 14.78
N ILE A 68 -5.33 -10.17 14.30
CA ILE A 68 -5.85 -10.57 12.99
C ILE A 68 -5.48 -9.49 11.98
N VAL A 69 -4.78 -9.87 10.90
CA VAL A 69 -4.42 -8.97 9.79
C VAL A 69 -5.51 -9.05 8.72
N PRO A 70 -6.38 -8.02 8.58
CA PRO A 70 -7.46 -8.07 7.62
C PRO A 70 -6.90 -7.83 6.20
N PRO A 71 -7.25 -8.63 5.19
CA PRO A 71 -6.85 -8.38 3.80
C PRO A 71 -7.79 -7.37 3.13
N LEU A 72 -7.97 -6.22 3.77
CA LEU A 72 -8.86 -5.15 3.34
C LEU A 72 -8.14 -4.18 2.39
N THR A 73 -8.79 -3.85 1.28
CA THR A 73 -8.32 -2.82 0.37
C THR A 73 -9.39 -1.76 0.15
N GLU A 74 -8.96 -0.51 -0.06
CA GLU A 74 -9.80 0.65 -0.34
C GLU A 74 -9.63 1.07 -1.80
N LYS A 75 -10.75 1.34 -2.46
CA LYS A 75 -10.76 1.88 -3.81
C LYS A 75 -10.41 3.36 -3.77
N GLN A 76 -9.41 3.76 -4.55
CA GLN A 76 -9.13 5.19 -4.72
C GLN A 76 -10.20 5.82 -5.63
N GLY A 77 -10.67 7.00 -5.22
CA GLY A 77 -11.48 7.86 -6.09
C GLY A 77 -10.66 8.39 -7.27
N LEU A 78 -11.35 9.09 -8.19
CA LEU A 78 -10.71 9.74 -9.35
C LEU A 78 -9.61 10.74 -8.93
N ALA A 79 -9.86 11.42 -7.80
CA ALA A 79 -8.87 12.17 -7.06
C ALA A 79 -8.62 11.48 -5.71
N GLY A 80 -7.37 11.44 -5.28
CA GLY A 80 -6.99 10.83 -4.02
C GLY A 80 -5.53 11.11 -3.68
N PRO A 81 -5.04 10.61 -2.54
CA PRO A 81 -3.65 10.80 -2.14
C PRO A 81 -2.70 10.20 -3.19
N VAL A 82 -1.51 10.79 -3.31
CA VAL A 82 -0.43 10.16 -4.08
C VAL A 82 0.06 8.95 -3.28
N VAL A 83 -0.03 7.78 -3.89
CA VAL A 83 0.54 6.53 -3.38
C VAL A 83 1.50 5.97 -4.41
N VAL A 84 2.56 5.34 -3.94
CA VAL A 84 3.62 4.76 -4.76
C VAL A 84 3.93 3.38 -4.21
N ASP A 85 3.91 2.37 -5.08
CA ASP A 85 4.38 1.01 -4.77
C ASP A 85 5.66 0.78 -5.57
N LEU A 86 6.79 0.71 -4.87
CA LEU A 86 8.09 0.36 -5.45
C LEU A 86 8.24 -1.16 -5.38
N ASP A 87 7.98 -1.85 -6.49
CA ASP A 87 8.01 -3.30 -6.63
C ASP A 87 9.37 -3.81 -7.14
N PHE A 88 10.37 -3.85 -6.26
CA PHE A 88 11.69 -4.40 -6.57
C PHE A 88 11.66 -5.94 -6.53
N LYS A 89 12.05 -6.59 -7.65
CA LYS A 89 12.18 -8.05 -7.75
C LYS A 89 13.63 -8.45 -8.03
N PHE A 90 14.13 -9.44 -7.29
CA PHE A 90 15.50 -9.94 -7.38
C PHE A 90 15.51 -11.46 -7.62
N SER A 91 16.70 -11.98 -7.91
CA SER A 91 16.95 -13.41 -8.00
C SER A 91 16.67 -14.13 -6.67
N ASN A 92 16.39 -15.43 -6.72
CA ASN A 92 15.90 -16.21 -5.58
C ASN A 92 16.97 -16.52 -4.50
N ASP A 93 18.23 -16.24 -4.78
CA ASP A 93 19.38 -16.38 -3.89
C ASP A 93 19.56 -15.20 -2.94
N VAL A 94 18.92 -14.04 -3.20
CA VAL A 94 18.91 -12.89 -2.29
C VAL A 94 18.22 -13.23 -0.97
N LYS A 95 18.83 -12.82 0.15
CA LYS A 95 18.32 -13.03 1.52
C LYS A 95 18.32 -11.76 2.39
N HIS A 96 18.72 -10.61 1.84
CA HIS A 96 18.87 -9.36 2.57
C HIS A 96 18.17 -8.21 1.84
N ARG A 97 18.00 -7.09 2.54
CA ARG A 97 17.49 -5.82 1.98
C ARG A 97 18.38 -5.35 0.83
N CYS A 98 17.81 -5.08 -0.34
CA CYS A 98 18.52 -4.75 -1.57
C CYS A 98 18.60 -3.26 -1.88
N TYR A 99 17.73 -2.44 -1.30
CA TYR A 99 17.78 -0.99 -1.48
C TYR A 99 18.37 -0.29 -0.25
N THR A 100 18.92 0.90 -0.46
CA THR A 100 19.51 1.71 0.61
C THR A 100 18.61 2.88 1.00
N PRO A 101 18.75 3.44 2.21
CA PRO A 101 18.04 4.67 2.60
C PRO A 101 18.23 5.82 1.61
N GLU A 102 19.42 5.98 1.05
CA GLU A 102 19.74 7.04 0.08
C GLU A 102 18.95 6.88 -1.22
N LEU A 103 18.72 5.65 -1.69
CA LEU A 103 17.85 5.42 -2.84
C LEU A 103 16.41 5.86 -2.53
N VAL A 104 15.90 5.53 -1.34
CA VAL A 104 14.55 5.93 -0.93
C VAL A 104 14.45 7.45 -0.84
N GLU A 105 15.42 8.12 -0.22
CA GLU A 105 15.49 9.57 -0.10
C GLU A 105 15.55 10.25 -1.48
N ASN A 106 16.33 9.72 -2.42
CA ASN A 106 16.38 10.22 -3.79
C ASN A 106 15.03 10.10 -4.51
N VAL A 107 14.35 8.96 -4.38
CA VAL A 107 13.02 8.76 -4.97
C VAL A 107 12.00 9.72 -4.33
N VAL A 108 12.00 9.85 -3.00
CA VAL A 108 11.12 10.78 -2.27
C VAL A 108 11.36 12.22 -2.70
N LYS A 109 12.63 12.64 -2.81
CA LYS A 109 13.00 13.96 -3.31
C LYS A 109 12.43 14.22 -4.70
N LYS A 110 12.58 13.27 -5.63
CA LYS A 110 12.06 13.41 -6.99
C LYS A 110 10.54 13.50 -7.01
N TYR A 111 9.84 12.77 -6.15
CA TYR A 111 8.40 13.00 -5.99
C TYR A 111 8.08 14.40 -5.48
N PHE A 112 8.76 14.92 -4.44
CA PHE A 112 8.51 16.29 -3.98
C PHE A 112 8.84 17.35 -5.02
N ASP A 113 9.95 17.21 -5.76
CA ASP A 113 10.33 18.11 -6.85
C ASP A 113 9.18 18.23 -7.86
N VAL A 114 8.68 17.09 -8.35
CA VAL A 114 7.61 17.05 -9.38
C VAL A 114 6.26 17.46 -8.84
N LEU A 115 5.90 17.07 -7.61
CA LEU A 115 4.64 17.48 -7.01
C LEU A 115 4.64 18.99 -6.70
N GLY A 116 5.77 19.54 -6.28
CA GLY A 116 5.97 20.95 -5.94
C GLY A 116 5.87 21.90 -7.13
N GLU A 117 6.06 21.42 -8.36
CA GLU A 117 5.81 22.20 -9.58
C GLU A 117 4.32 22.57 -9.77
N TYR A 118 3.41 21.82 -9.17
CA TYR A 118 1.96 21.96 -9.39
C TYR A 118 1.16 22.21 -8.11
N VAL A 119 1.76 21.94 -6.95
CA VAL A 119 1.15 22.12 -5.63
C VAL A 119 2.08 22.95 -4.78
N GLN A 120 1.57 24.02 -4.19
CA GLN A 120 2.34 24.79 -3.21
C GLN A 120 2.57 23.93 -1.96
N LEU A 121 3.84 23.61 -1.69
CA LEU A 121 4.22 22.83 -0.53
C LEU A 121 4.38 23.71 0.71
N ASP A 122 3.82 23.26 1.83
CA ASP A 122 3.88 23.90 3.15
C ASP A 122 4.03 22.85 4.27
N GLU A 123 4.11 23.27 5.53
CA GLU A 123 4.25 22.35 6.67
C GLU A 123 3.11 21.33 6.85
N HIS A 124 1.98 21.53 6.17
CA HIS A 124 0.81 20.66 6.27
C HIS A 124 0.76 19.59 5.18
N ASN A 125 1.42 19.80 4.04
CA ASN A 125 1.37 18.89 2.90
C ASN A 125 2.73 18.38 2.41
N ASN A 126 3.83 18.78 3.06
CA ASN A 126 5.19 18.42 2.68
C ASN A 126 5.71 17.09 3.26
N ARG A 127 4.86 16.11 3.58
CA ARG A 127 5.25 14.86 4.25
C ARG A 127 5.07 13.60 3.39
N CYS A 128 6.10 12.77 3.35
CA CYS A 128 6.10 11.44 2.76
C CYS A 128 6.20 10.37 3.84
N TYR A 129 5.26 9.44 3.84
CA TYR A 129 5.22 8.30 4.76
C TYR A 129 5.79 7.07 4.06
N ILE A 130 6.83 6.46 4.65
CA ILE A 130 7.56 5.33 4.08
C ILE A 130 7.15 4.06 4.82
N PHE A 131 6.66 3.07 4.08
CA PHE A 131 6.19 1.81 4.63
C PHE A 131 7.01 0.64 4.09
N GLU A 132 7.56 -0.15 4.99
CA GLU A 132 8.44 -1.27 4.66
C GLU A 132 7.95 -2.54 5.34
N ARG A 133 8.30 -3.69 4.75
CA ARG A 133 8.27 -4.97 5.46
C ARG A 133 9.58 -5.12 6.24
N ALA A 134 9.59 -5.98 7.26
CA ALA A 134 10.83 -6.24 8.01
C ALA A 134 11.92 -6.85 7.10
N ASP A 135 11.51 -7.81 6.29
CA ASP A 135 12.43 -8.62 5.47
C ASP A 135 11.91 -8.79 4.04
N PRO A 136 12.83 -8.99 3.07
CA PRO A 136 12.47 -9.46 1.73
C PRO A 136 11.75 -10.81 1.81
N TYR A 137 10.95 -11.14 0.79
CA TYR A 137 10.20 -12.39 0.77
C TYR A 137 10.21 -13.06 -0.60
N VAL A 138 10.15 -14.38 -0.62
CA VAL A 138 10.02 -15.14 -1.87
C VAL A 138 8.57 -15.09 -2.38
N GLU A 139 8.41 -14.80 -3.65
CA GLU A 139 7.16 -14.94 -4.39
C GLU A 139 7.28 -16.10 -5.39
N GLU A 140 6.46 -17.12 -5.16
CA GLU A 140 6.32 -18.26 -6.06
C GLU A 140 4.99 -18.13 -6.81
N LYS A 141 5.05 -18.33 -8.13
CA LYS A 141 3.88 -18.32 -9.01
C LYS A 141 3.93 -19.56 -9.90
N PRO A 142 2.81 -20.29 -10.08
CA PRO A 142 2.77 -21.45 -10.97
C PRO A 142 3.28 -21.08 -12.37
N GLY A 143 4.21 -21.88 -12.90
CA GLY A 143 4.78 -21.68 -14.24
C GLY A 143 5.74 -20.49 -14.37
N LYS A 144 6.22 -19.90 -13.27
CA LYS A 144 7.23 -18.83 -13.26
C LYS A 144 8.37 -19.18 -12.31
N ALA A 145 9.57 -18.68 -12.62
CA ALA A 145 10.68 -18.73 -11.68
C ALA A 145 10.32 -17.96 -10.40
N ALA A 146 10.72 -18.51 -9.25
CA ALA A 146 10.60 -17.81 -7.98
C ALA A 146 11.46 -16.54 -8.01
N VAL A 147 10.94 -15.47 -7.43
CA VAL A 147 11.63 -14.18 -7.30
C VAL A 147 11.62 -13.72 -5.86
N VAL A 148 12.64 -12.99 -5.43
CA VAL A 148 12.65 -12.31 -4.13
C VAL A 148 12.07 -10.93 -4.33
N LYS A 149 11.04 -10.59 -3.56
CA LYS A 149 10.44 -9.26 -3.53
C LYS A 149 10.96 -8.50 -2.33
N ASP A 150 11.46 -7.30 -2.57
CA ASP A 150 11.97 -6.42 -1.53
C ASP A 150 11.55 -4.98 -1.79
N GLY A 151 10.25 -4.78 -2.05
CA GLY A 151 9.67 -3.47 -2.31
C GLY A 151 9.30 -2.67 -1.07
N LEU A 152 8.82 -1.45 -1.27
CA LEU A 152 8.29 -0.55 -0.24
C LEU A 152 7.14 0.31 -0.77
N HIS A 153 6.35 0.90 0.13
CA HIS A 153 5.33 1.86 -0.27
C HIS A 153 5.68 3.27 0.21
N LEU A 154 5.35 4.28 -0.61
CA LEU A 154 5.35 5.69 -0.24
C LEU A 154 3.93 6.24 -0.28
N MET A 155 3.58 7.11 0.66
CA MET A 155 2.30 7.84 0.64
C MET A 155 2.51 9.31 0.97
N PHE A 156 1.89 10.17 0.16
CA PHE A 156 1.79 11.62 0.38
C PHE A 156 0.30 11.95 0.66
N PRO A 157 -0.21 11.67 1.88
CA PRO A 157 -1.65 11.66 2.16
C PRO A 157 -2.32 13.04 2.04
N ALA A 158 -1.56 14.11 2.29
CA ALA A 158 -2.02 15.48 2.21
C ALA A 158 -2.05 16.04 0.77
N ILE A 159 -1.34 15.40 -0.17
CA ILE A 159 -1.33 15.78 -1.59
C ILE A 159 -2.37 14.94 -2.32
N LYS A 160 -3.57 15.51 -2.47
CA LYS A 160 -4.68 14.88 -3.19
C LYS A 160 -4.76 15.40 -4.62
N CYS A 161 -4.68 14.51 -5.59
CA CYS A 161 -4.69 14.89 -7.00
C CYS A 161 -5.39 13.86 -7.88
N HIS A 162 -5.74 14.30 -9.10
CA HIS A 162 -6.34 13.46 -10.11
C HIS A 162 -5.37 12.38 -10.60
N ALA A 163 -5.87 11.19 -10.96
CA ALA A 163 -5.05 10.07 -11.43
C ALA A 163 -4.05 10.45 -12.56
N ARG A 164 -4.46 11.31 -13.49
CA ARG A 164 -3.57 11.84 -14.56
C ARG A 164 -2.31 12.51 -14.02
N PHE A 165 -2.40 13.24 -12.92
CA PHE A 165 -1.24 13.90 -12.32
C PHE A 165 -0.32 12.88 -11.64
N LYS A 166 -0.88 11.88 -10.96
CA LYS A 166 -0.11 10.75 -10.41
C LYS A 166 0.66 9.99 -11.50
N TRP A 167 0.05 9.80 -12.67
CA TRP A 167 0.70 9.23 -13.85
C TRP A 167 1.87 10.07 -14.36
N LEU A 168 1.70 11.39 -14.44
CA LEU A 168 2.76 12.33 -14.81
C LEU A 168 3.93 12.24 -13.81
N ALA A 169 3.64 12.35 -12.51
CA ALA A 169 4.66 12.26 -11.46
C ALA A 169 5.43 10.93 -11.53
N ARG A 170 4.72 9.81 -11.68
CA ARG A 170 5.33 8.48 -11.87
C ARG A 170 6.30 8.47 -13.07
N ASN A 171 5.86 8.94 -14.23
CA ASN A 171 6.67 8.87 -15.44
C ASN A 171 7.94 9.72 -15.32
N HIS A 172 7.83 10.92 -14.73
CA HIS A 172 8.97 11.79 -14.49
C HIS A 172 9.96 11.15 -13.49
N VAL A 173 9.46 10.58 -12.38
CA VAL A 173 10.32 9.88 -11.40
C VAL A 173 11.02 8.67 -12.01
N ILE A 174 10.34 7.87 -12.84
CA ILE A 174 10.98 6.74 -13.53
C ILE A 174 12.12 7.20 -14.45
N GLN A 175 11.92 8.31 -15.16
CA GLN A 175 12.94 8.88 -16.04
C GLN A 175 14.15 9.37 -15.24
N GLU A 176 13.91 10.16 -14.19
CA GLU A 176 14.95 10.78 -13.36
C GLU A 176 15.71 9.77 -12.49
N CYS A 177 15.05 8.72 -12.03
CA CYS A 177 15.65 7.68 -11.18
C CYS A 177 16.14 6.47 -11.97
N ARG A 178 16.09 6.47 -13.31
CA ARG A 178 16.40 5.30 -14.14
C ARG A 178 17.74 4.66 -13.81
N THR A 179 18.81 5.45 -13.77
CA THR A 179 20.16 4.93 -13.48
C THR A 179 20.26 4.36 -12.05
N LEU A 180 19.59 4.97 -11.06
CA LEU A 180 19.55 4.45 -9.69
C LEU A 180 18.85 3.09 -9.64
N PHE A 181 17.76 2.95 -10.39
CA PHE A 181 17.02 1.71 -10.48
C PHE A 181 17.75 0.60 -11.23
N GLU A 182 18.50 0.94 -12.28
CA GLU A 182 19.34 -0.02 -13.02
C GLU A 182 20.47 -0.57 -12.15
N GLN A 183 21.06 0.28 -11.29
CA GLN A 183 22.11 -0.11 -10.35
C GLN A 183 21.66 -1.10 -9.27
N LEU A 184 20.35 -1.18 -8.98
CA LEU A 184 19.82 -2.16 -8.02
C LEU A 184 19.97 -3.61 -8.51
N GLY A 185 20.13 -3.85 -9.82
CA GLY A 185 20.18 -5.21 -10.36
C GLY A 185 18.85 -5.97 -10.23
N THR A 186 17.72 -5.25 -10.34
CA THR A 186 16.40 -5.87 -10.36
C THR A 186 16.19 -6.74 -11.60
N THR A 187 15.36 -7.77 -11.46
CA THR A 187 14.95 -8.71 -12.51
C THR A 187 13.72 -8.24 -13.29
N ASN A 188 12.93 -7.33 -12.73
CA ASN A 188 11.88 -6.64 -13.46
C ASN A 188 12.43 -5.41 -14.19
N THR A 189 11.69 -4.94 -15.19
CA THR A 189 12.10 -3.73 -15.91
C THR A 189 11.99 -2.50 -15.02
N VAL A 190 12.80 -1.48 -15.28
CA VAL A 190 12.72 -0.19 -14.58
C VAL A 190 11.31 0.40 -14.64
N ASP A 191 10.64 0.25 -15.78
CA ASP A 191 9.28 0.74 -15.98
C ASP A 191 8.25 -0.01 -15.13
N ASP A 192 8.56 -1.22 -14.64
CA ASP A 192 7.72 -2.02 -13.75
C ASP A 192 8.05 -1.79 -12.26
N ILE A 193 9.11 -1.06 -11.92
CA ILE A 193 9.49 -0.80 -10.52
C ILE A 193 8.44 0.04 -9.83
N VAL A 194 8.01 1.15 -10.43
CA VAL A 194 6.92 1.94 -9.85
C VAL A 194 5.61 1.35 -10.37
N ASP A 195 4.88 0.59 -9.55
CA ASP A 195 3.66 -0.08 -10.03
C ASP A 195 2.63 0.95 -10.48
N LYS A 196 2.23 0.87 -11.75
CA LYS A 196 1.22 1.76 -12.32
C LYS A 196 -0.20 1.38 -11.91
N ALA A 197 -0.41 0.13 -11.51
CA ALA A 197 -1.73 -0.38 -11.19
C ALA A 197 -2.31 0.32 -9.95
N VAL A 198 -1.48 0.73 -9.00
CA VAL A 198 -1.93 1.43 -7.77
C VAL A 198 -2.45 2.85 -8.03
N ILE A 199 -2.22 3.41 -9.22
CA ILE A 199 -2.71 4.74 -9.60
C ILE A 199 -4.20 4.72 -9.97
N SER A 200 -4.67 3.67 -10.66
CA SER A 200 -6.02 3.69 -11.24
C SER A 200 -6.71 2.33 -11.40
N THR A 201 -6.01 1.22 -11.23
CA THR A 201 -6.54 -0.12 -11.56
C THR A 201 -6.79 -0.96 -10.30
N ASN A 202 -5.81 -0.97 -9.40
CA ASN A 202 -5.86 -1.75 -8.17
C ASN A 202 -6.34 -0.88 -7.00
N ASN A 203 -7.08 -1.49 -6.09
CA ASN A 203 -7.32 -0.91 -4.78
C ASN A 203 -6.01 -0.86 -3.97
N TRP A 204 -5.96 0.01 -2.97
CA TRP A 204 -4.84 0.15 -2.06
C TRP A 204 -5.12 -0.59 -0.75
N PHE A 205 -4.14 -1.27 -0.17
CA PHE A 205 -4.31 -1.88 1.14
C PHE A 205 -4.51 -0.80 2.21
N VAL A 206 -5.53 -0.94 3.05
CA VAL A 206 -5.70 -0.10 4.24
C VAL A 206 -4.47 -0.30 5.13
N TYR A 207 -4.00 0.73 5.84
CA TYR A 207 -2.78 0.63 6.63
C TYR A 207 -2.82 -0.58 7.60
N LEU A 208 -1.75 -1.37 7.63
CA LEU A 208 -1.61 -2.66 8.32
C LEU A 208 -2.43 -3.83 7.74
N SER A 209 -3.14 -3.67 6.64
CA SER A 209 -3.68 -4.77 5.84
C SER A 209 -2.59 -5.41 4.97
N SER A 210 -2.84 -6.64 4.54
CA SER A 210 -1.93 -7.38 3.66
C SER A 210 -2.66 -8.48 2.91
N LYS A 211 -2.06 -9.00 1.85
CA LYS A 211 -2.53 -10.27 1.27
C LYS A 211 -2.52 -11.37 2.34
N PRO A 212 -3.41 -12.38 2.22
CA PRO A 212 -3.39 -13.53 3.11
C PRO A 212 -1.99 -14.15 3.18
N ASN A 213 -1.60 -14.59 4.38
CA ASN A 213 -0.31 -15.22 4.68
C ASN A 213 0.92 -14.33 4.39
N ARG A 214 0.75 -13.00 4.33
CA ARG A 214 1.86 -12.06 4.19
C ARG A 214 1.83 -11.03 5.30
N GLN A 215 3.01 -10.70 5.83
CA GLN A 215 3.15 -9.61 6.79
C GLN A 215 2.82 -8.25 6.13
N PRO A 216 2.17 -7.32 6.85
CA PRO A 216 1.85 -6.01 6.32
C PRO A 216 3.08 -5.10 6.23
N TYR A 217 2.98 -4.10 5.36
CA TYR A 217 3.90 -2.97 5.36
C TYR A 217 3.63 -2.09 6.58
N LYS A 218 4.67 -1.70 7.30
CA LYS A 218 4.61 -0.89 8.53
C LYS A 218 5.31 0.44 8.30
N LEU A 219 4.81 1.51 8.94
CA LEU A 219 5.47 2.81 8.89
C LEU A 219 6.84 2.73 9.56
N THR A 220 7.88 3.06 8.81
CA THR A 220 9.27 3.04 9.28
C THR A 220 9.87 4.44 9.38
N ARG A 221 9.57 5.32 8.43
CA ARG A 221 10.06 6.70 8.38
C ARG A 221 9.00 7.66 7.88
N VAL A 222 9.12 8.93 8.27
CA VAL A 222 8.38 10.05 7.68
C VAL A 222 9.41 11.10 7.32
N LEU A 223 9.44 11.50 6.05
CA LEU A 223 10.35 12.54 5.55
C LEU A 223 9.56 13.78 5.17
N ASP A 224 10.10 14.96 5.50
CA ASP A 224 9.64 16.21 4.92
C ASP A 224 10.23 16.45 3.52
N ASN A 225 9.82 17.55 2.85
CA ASN A 225 10.35 17.91 1.53
C ASN A 225 11.82 18.36 1.54
N ALA A 226 12.42 18.59 2.71
CA ALA A 226 13.84 18.81 2.90
C ALA A 226 14.59 17.50 3.25
N LEU A 227 13.92 16.35 3.15
CA LEU A 227 14.43 15.01 3.49
C LEU A 227 14.84 14.84 4.96
N LYS A 228 14.29 15.67 5.86
CA LYS A 228 14.50 15.50 7.29
C LYS A 228 13.49 14.51 7.84
N ASP A 229 13.96 13.63 8.74
CA ASP A 229 13.07 12.76 9.49
C ASP A 229 12.15 13.58 10.40
N VAL A 230 10.85 13.34 10.25
CA VAL A 230 9.81 13.91 11.09
C VAL A 230 9.48 12.89 12.17
N ALA A 231 9.59 13.30 13.43
CA ALA A 231 9.20 12.45 14.55
C ALA A 231 7.73 12.02 14.43
N PHE A 232 7.46 10.74 14.62
CA PHE A 232 6.10 10.21 14.65
C PHE A 232 5.97 9.21 15.79
N GLU A 233 4.86 9.30 16.52
CA GLU A 233 4.49 8.29 17.48
C GLU A 233 3.80 7.13 16.76
N ARG A 234 4.28 5.91 17.02
CA ARG A 234 3.51 4.71 16.72
C ARG A 234 2.37 4.62 17.73
N SER A 235 1.28 5.36 17.48
CA SER A 235 0.09 5.22 18.31
C SER A 235 -0.37 3.75 18.25
N ARG A 236 -0.65 3.13 19.39
CA ARG A 236 -1.18 1.74 19.46
C ARG A 236 -2.56 1.61 18.79
N ASN A 237 -3.14 2.72 18.36
CA ASN A 237 -4.52 2.87 17.90
C ASN A 237 -4.59 3.29 16.42
N CYS A 238 -3.93 2.60 15.48
CA CYS A 238 -4.13 2.65 14.01
C CYS A 238 -4.35 4.00 13.28
N LYS A 239 -4.28 5.13 13.96
CA LYS A 239 -4.34 6.47 13.40
C LYS A 239 -2.91 6.93 13.34
N LEU A 240 -2.41 7.05 12.12
CA LEU A 240 -1.24 7.85 11.82
C LEU A 240 -1.63 9.30 12.09
N VAL A 241 -1.51 9.72 13.35
CA VAL A 241 -1.63 11.14 13.70
C VAL A 241 -0.20 11.67 13.69
N PRO A 242 0.16 12.62 12.82
CA PRO A 242 1.41 13.33 12.99
C PRO A 242 1.39 14.02 14.36
N VAL A 243 2.45 13.83 15.14
CA VAL A 243 2.63 14.50 16.43
C VAL A 243 2.80 16.00 16.17
N PRO A 244 2.20 16.89 16.97
CA PRO A 244 2.37 18.35 16.85
C PRO A 244 3.84 18.78 16.89
#